data_AF-A0ABD3I950-F1
#
_entry.id   AF-A0ABD3I950-F1
#
_cell.length_a   1.000
_cell.length_b   1.000
_cell.length_c   1.000
_cell.angle_alpha   90.00
_cell.angle_beta   90.00
_cell.angle_gamma   90.00
#
_symmetry.space_group_name_H-M   'P 1'
#
loop_
_entity.id
_entity.type
_entity.pdbx_description
1 polymer ?
#
loop_
_entity_poly.entity_id
_entity_poly.type
_entity_poly.pdbx_seq_one_letter_code
_entity_poly.pdbx_strand_id
1 'polypeptide(L)'
;MQMMEFSHSEESLFGLGISWVTKDGVQRANYFGSLTQASTWHIGAYSGEEIYVPLKSLLPLVDPNDVILGGWDISSMNLADVTARARVLDIDFQKQLRPYMQDMVPLPGVYEPDFIAANQGVRVDNYIKGTNWSSWSSSKRTSGTIEFAVEQNVLIGGDEFKTGQTKMKYVLVDFLVCDGIKPTSIVSYNHLGNNNGMKLGRHCCVIVFFMLQFLGLVSPKLSDLRRSESNVVEDMVSTNSILYGPGEHLDHVGVIKVCFILLADYFR
;
A
#
# COMPACT_ATOMS: atom_id res chain seq x y z
N MET A 1 -23.64 -15.87 7.00
CA MET A 1 -22.95 -14.78 6.27
C MET A 1 -22.83 -15.25 4.84
N GLN A 2 -23.69 -14.76 3.96
CA GLN A 2 -23.73 -15.17 2.56
C GLN A 2 -22.59 -14.43 1.86
N MET A 3 -21.52 -15.14 1.51
CA MET A 3 -20.48 -14.61 0.61
C MET A 3 -21.20 -14.24 -0.69
N MET A 4 -21.13 -12.97 -1.10
CA MET A 4 -21.50 -12.61 -2.46
C MET A 4 -20.44 -13.20 -3.38
N GLU A 5 -20.71 -14.39 -3.90
CA GLU A 5 -20.03 -14.89 -5.08
C GLU A 5 -20.50 -14.02 -6.25
N PHE A 6 -19.60 -13.16 -6.75
CA PHE A 6 -19.80 -12.47 -8.00
C PHE A 6 -19.69 -13.49 -9.14
N SER A 7 -20.77 -14.23 -9.38
CA SER A 7 -20.89 -15.10 -10.55
C SER A 7 -21.07 -14.24 -11.81
N HIS A 8 -20.36 -14.61 -12.89
CA HIS A 8 -20.49 -14.20 -14.30
C HIS A 8 -19.30 -13.43 -14.92
N SER A 9 -18.08 -13.96 -14.78
CA SER A 9 -17.15 -14.20 -15.90
C SER A 9 -16.01 -15.10 -15.37
N GLU A 10 -15.85 -16.31 -15.89
CA GLU A 10 -14.80 -17.28 -15.47
C GLU A 10 -13.37 -16.84 -15.84
N GLU A 11 -13.18 -15.64 -16.37
CA GLU A 11 -11.87 -15.08 -16.70
C GLU A 11 -11.58 -13.87 -15.83
N SER A 12 -10.45 -13.90 -15.13
CA SER A 12 -9.91 -12.73 -14.44
C SER A 12 -9.59 -11.60 -15.43
N LEU A 13 -9.56 -10.37 -14.94
CA LEU A 13 -9.33 -9.17 -15.76
C LEU A 13 -8.03 -9.20 -16.58
N PHE A 14 -7.01 -9.92 -16.09
CA PHE A 14 -5.75 -10.14 -16.82
C PHE A 14 -5.82 -11.37 -17.74
N GLY A 15 -6.58 -12.41 -17.35
CA GLY A 15 -6.94 -13.56 -18.19
C GLY A 15 -7.71 -13.17 -19.46
N LEU A 16 -8.47 -12.08 -19.43
CA LEU A 16 -9.18 -11.51 -20.59
C LEU A 16 -8.24 -11.04 -21.73
N GLY A 17 -6.93 -10.96 -21.48
CA GLY A 17 -5.95 -10.60 -22.52
C GLY A 17 -6.11 -9.19 -23.08
N ILE A 18 -6.74 -8.28 -22.31
CA ILE A 18 -7.09 -6.93 -22.76
C ILE A 18 -5.87 -6.15 -23.24
N SER A 19 -6.04 -5.49 -24.38
CA SER A 19 -5.11 -4.51 -24.92
C SER A 19 -5.80 -3.16 -25.13
N TRP A 20 -5.09 -2.08 -24.88
CA TRP A 20 -5.63 -0.72 -25.04
C TRP A 20 -4.63 0.19 -25.72
N VAL A 21 -5.12 1.23 -26.38
CA VAL A 21 -4.28 2.20 -27.08
C VAL A 21 -3.86 3.29 -26.09
N THR A 22 -2.57 3.60 -26.09
CA THR A 22 -1.98 4.74 -25.38
C THR A 22 -1.31 5.69 -26.37
N LYS A 23 -0.81 6.83 -25.89
CA LYS A 23 -0.03 7.76 -26.71
C LYS A 23 1.25 7.12 -27.26
N ASP A 24 1.77 6.11 -26.57
CA ASP A 24 3.02 5.42 -26.89
C ASP A 24 2.79 4.11 -27.66
N GLY A 25 1.54 3.82 -28.03
CA GLY A 25 1.15 2.61 -28.78
C GLY A 25 0.20 1.69 -28.02
N VAL A 26 0.00 0.49 -28.56
CA VAL A 26 -0.88 -0.52 -27.96
C VAL A 26 -0.18 -1.17 -26.78
N GLN A 27 -0.81 -1.13 -25.61
CA GLN A 27 -0.36 -1.82 -24.40
C GLN A 27 -1.18 -3.09 -24.19
N ARG A 28 -0.58 -4.09 -23.53
CA ARG A 28 -1.24 -5.33 -23.12
C ARG A 28 -1.14 -5.51 -21.62
N ALA A 29 -2.24 -5.97 -21.01
CA ALA A 29 -2.31 -6.24 -19.58
C ALA A 29 -1.20 -7.24 -19.16
N ASN A 30 -0.51 -6.93 -18.07
CA ASN A 30 0.61 -7.73 -17.55
C ASN A 30 0.75 -7.53 -16.02
N TYR A 31 1.59 -8.36 -15.39
CA TYR A 31 1.86 -8.30 -13.95
C TYR A 31 3.21 -7.66 -13.60
N PHE A 32 3.66 -6.68 -14.39
CA PHE A 32 4.90 -5.97 -14.08
C PHE A 32 4.84 -5.31 -12.70
N GLY A 33 5.95 -5.37 -11.97
CA GLY A 33 6.05 -4.93 -10.57
C GLY A 33 5.73 -6.02 -9.54
N SER A 34 5.13 -7.15 -9.93
CA SER A 34 4.97 -8.31 -9.05
C SER A 34 6.24 -9.15 -9.01
N LEU A 35 6.79 -9.36 -7.81
CA LEU A 35 7.95 -10.24 -7.62
C LEU A 35 7.61 -11.68 -8.03
N THR A 36 6.47 -12.22 -7.59
CA THR A 36 6.10 -13.60 -7.85
C THR A 36 5.85 -13.87 -9.34
N GLN A 37 5.30 -12.89 -10.07
CA GLN A 37 4.89 -13.08 -11.46
C GLN A 37 5.92 -12.65 -12.50
N ALA A 38 6.74 -11.64 -12.20
CA ALA A 38 7.62 -10.99 -13.18
C ALA A 38 9.12 -11.10 -12.85
N SER A 39 9.51 -11.72 -11.73
CA SER A 39 10.93 -11.93 -11.40
C SER A 39 11.42 -13.33 -11.74
N THR A 40 12.74 -13.45 -11.86
CA THR A 40 13.44 -14.71 -12.00
C THR A 40 14.29 -14.99 -10.76
N TRP A 41 14.65 -16.26 -10.58
CA TRP A 41 15.53 -16.74 -9.53
C TRP A 41 16.72 -17.47 -10.16
N HIS A 42 17.92 -17.16 -9.67
CA HIS A 42 19.14 -17.86 -10.08
C HIS A 42 19.21 -19.23 -9.41
N ILE A 43 19.25 -20.31 -10.20
CA ILE A 43 19.28 -21.69 -9.69
C ILE A 43 20.65 -22.36 -9.80
N GLY A 44 21.62 -21.69 -10.42
CA GLY A 44 22.98 -22.18 -10.60
C GLY A 44 23.47 -21.97 -12.04
N ALA A 45 24.65 -22.49 -12.34
CA ALA A 45 25.24 -22.40 -13.67
C ALA A 45 25.41 -23.79 -14.29
N TYR A 46 25.22 -23.88 -15.60
CA TYR A 46 25.45 -25.10 -16.38
C TYR A 46 26.24 -24.76 -17.63
N SER A 47 27.32 -25.49 -17.88
CA SER A 47 28.22 -25.26 -19.04
C SER A 47 28.77 -23.83 -19.13
N GLY A 48 28.97 -23.17 -17.97
CA GLY A 48 29.48 -21.79 -17.90
C GLY A 48 28.42 -20.70 -18.03
N GLU A 49 27.16 -21.05 -18.29
CA GLU A 49 26.04 -20.11 -18.39
C GLU A 49 25.22 -20.11 -17.09
N GLU A 50 24.88 -18.93 -16.59
CA GLU A 50 23.98 -18.78 -15.45
C GLU A 50 22.53 -19.11 -15.84
N ILE A 51 21.87 -19.94 -15.04
CA ILE A 51 20.50 -20.36 -15.26
C ILE A 51 19.57 -19.61 -14.31
N TYR A 52 18.62 -18.90 -14.92
CA TYR A 52 17.54 -18.22 -14.23
C TYR A 52 16.20 -18.83 -14.62
N VAL A 53 15.34 -19.06 -13.64
CA VAL A 53 13.96 -19.54 -13.87
C VAL A 53 12.95 -18.56 -13.30
N PRO A 54 11.73 -18.44 -13.86
CA PRO A 54 10.69 -17.62 -13.27
C PRO A 54 10.42 -18.01 -11.80
N LEU A 55 10.26 -17.03 -10.91
CA LEU A 55 10.06 -17.32 -9.48
C LEU A 55 8.85 -18.24 -9.25
N LYS A 56 7.76 -18.01 -9.98
CA LYS A 56 6.55 -18.84 -9.94
C LYS A 56 6.72 -20.28 -10.42
N SER A 57 7.82 -20.64 -11.08
CA SER A 57 8.07 -22.03 -11.49
C SER A 57 8.83 -22.84 -10.45
N LEU A 58 9.31 -22.22 -9.36
CA LEU A 58 10.03 -22.94 -8.30
C LEU A 58 9.10 -23.80 -7.44
N LEU A 59 7.90 -23.31 -7.14
CA LEU A 59 6.91 -23.97 -6.30
C LEU A 59 5.51 -23.72 -6.86
N PRO A 60 4.53 -24.61 -6.59
CA PRO A 60 3.14 -24.40 -7.01
C PRO A 60 2.54 -23.23 -6.22
N LEU A 61 2.58 -22.03 -6.82
CA LEU A 61 1.93 -20.83 -6.31
C LEU A 61 0.57 -20.65 -6.98
N VAL A 62 -0.38 -20.07 -6.25
CA VAL A 62 -1.69 -19.68 -6.81
C VAL A 62 -1.49 -18.64 -7.92
N ASP A 63 -2.11 -18.86 -9.07
CA ASP A 63 -2.11 -17.86 -10.14
C ASP A 63 -3.02 -16.69 -9.73
N PRO A 64 -2.57 -15.42 -9.86
CA PRO A 64 -3.41 -14.28 -9.55
C PRO A 64 -4.71 -14.22 -10.37
N ASN A 65 -4.76 -14.90 -11.52
CA ASN A 65 -5.97 -15.05 -12.33
C ASN A 65 -7.04 -15.93 -11.67
N ASP A 66 -6.67 -16.75 -10.68
CA ASP A 66 -7.60 -17.63 -9.96
C ASP A 66 -8.11 -16.99 -8.65
N VAL A 67 -7.64 -15.77 -8.34
CA VAL A 67 -8.00 -15.07 -7.11
C VAL A 67 -9.34 -14.34 -7.28
N ILE A 68 -10.34 -14.78 -6.52
CA ILE A 68 -11.64 -14.10 -6.43
C ILE A 68 -11.53 -12.96 -5.41
N LEU A 69 -11.83 -11.74 -5.86
CA LEU A 69 -11.76 -10.54 -5.04
C LEU A 69 -13.16 -10.12 -4.54
N GLY A 70 -13.22 -9.82 -3.25
CA GLY A 70 -14.35 -9.15 -2.60
C GLY A 70 -13.84 -8.21 -1.52
N GLY A 71 -14.74 -7.48 -0.87
CA GLY A 71 -14.33 -6.62 0.23
C GLY A 71 -15.39 -5.65 0.70
N TRP A 72 -14.95 -4.76 1.59
CA TRP A 72 -15.78 -3.75 2.25
C TRP A 72 -15.21 -2.36 1.99
N ASP A 73 -16.07 -1.37 1.81
CA ASP A 73 -15.70 0.06 1.78
C ASP A 73 -16.79 0.85 2.51
N ILE A 74 -16.40 1.95 3.15
CA ILE A 74 -17.32 2.90 3.78
C ILE A 74 -18.12 3.72 2.75
N SER A 75 -17.78 3.59 1.47
CA SER A 75 -18.47 4.15 0.31
C SER A 75 -19.19 3.06 -0.50
N SER A 76 -20.42 3.30 -0.95
CA SER A 76 -21.19 2.38 -1.80
C SER A 76 -20.88 2.51 -3.30
N MET A 77 -19.84 3.25 -3.68
CA MET A 77 -19.47 3.46 -5.07
C MET A 77 -19.01 2.14 -5.72
N ASN A 78 -19.60 1.78 -6.86
CA ASN A 78 -19.21 0.58 -7.61
C ASN A 78 -17.77 0.68 -8.13
N LEU A 79 -17.16 -0.47 -8.42
CA LEU A 79 -15.74 -0.55 -8.77
C LEU A 79 -15.38 0.20 -10.07
N ALA A 80 -16.30 0.29 -11.04
CA ALA A 80 -16.07 1.04 -12.28
C ALA A 80 -15.93 2.54 -12.01
N ASP A 81 -16.84 3.11 -11.21
CA ASP A 81 -16.81 4.52 -10.86
C ASP A 81 -15.68 4.84 -9.87
N VAL A 82 -15.33 3.89 -8.99
CA VAL A 82 -14.11 3.97 -8.15
C VAL A 82 -12.85 4.05 -9.01
N THR A 83 -12.76 3.26 -10.07
CA THR A 83 -11.61 3.23 -10.98
C THR A 83 -11.47 4.58 -11.71
N ALA A 84 -12.58 5.13 -12.21
CA ALA A 84 -12.61 6.46 -12.81
C ALA A 84 -12.20 7.56 -11.81
N ARG A 85 -12.70 7.48 -10.57
CA ARG A 85 -12.31 8.38 -9.48
C ARG A 85 -10.83 8.22 -9.10
N ALA A 86 -10.28 7.01 -9.15
CA ALA A 86 -8.90 6.72 -8.76
C ALA A 86 -7.86 7.26 -9.76
N ARG A 87 -8.22 7.34 -11.05
CA ARG A 87 -7.38 7.91 -12.13
C ARG A 87 -6.00 7.26 -12.25
N VAL A 88 -5.97 5.95 -12.03
CA VAL A 88 -4.77 5.14 -12.14
C VAL A 88 -4.66 4.52 -13.54
N LEU A 89 -5.78 4.04 -14.09
CA LEU A 89 -5.82 3.34 -15.37
C LEU A 89 -6.12 4.29 -16.53
N ASP A 90 -5.64 3.97 -17.73
CA ASP A 90 -5.97 4.71 -18.95
C ASP A 90 -7.46 4.69 -19.27
N ILE A 91 -7.97 5.77 -19.87
CA ILE A 91 -9.41 5.94 -20.15
C ILE A 91 -9.96 4.82 -21.05
N ASP A 92 -9.21 4.43 -22.09
CA ASP A 92 -9.64 3.35 -22.99
C ASP A 92 -9.76 2.03 -22.24
N PHE A 93 -8.77 1.72 -21.39
CA PHE A 93 -8.80 0.54 -20.55
C PHE A 93 -9.96 0.56 -19.55
N GLN A 94 -10.26 1.70 -18.93
CA GLN A 94 -11.42 1.85 -18.04
C GLN A 94 -12.75 1.56 -18.75
N LYS A 95 -12.91 2.01 -20.00
CA LYS A 95 -14.11 1.73 -20.80
C LYS A 95 -14.29 0.25 -21.06
N GLN A 96 -13.19 -0.45 -21.39
CA GLN A 96 -13.19 -1.88 -21.62
C GLN A 96 -13.49 -2.67 -20.33
N LEU A 97 -13.05 -2.18 -19.17
CA LEU A 97 -13.30 -2.81 -17.86
C LEU A 97 -14.70 -2.55 -17.29
N ARG A 98 -15.37 -1.47 -17.72
CA ARG A 98 -16.66 -1.05 -17.14
C ARG A 98 -17.72 -2.15 -17.11
N PRO A 99 -17.96 -2.94 -18.18
CA PRO A 99 -18.97 -4.00 -18.16
C PRO A 99 -18.74 -5.04 -17.06
N TYR A 100 -17.49 -5.28 -16.67
CA TYR A 100 -17.12 -6.25 -15.64
C TYR A 100 -17.20 -5.66 -14.22
N MET A 101 -17.01 -4.34 -14.07
CA MET A 101 -16.85 -3.69 -12.77
C MET A 101 -18.08 -2.89 -12.29
N GLN A 102 -19.01 -2.56 -13.19
CA GLN A 102 -20.13 -1.66 -12.86
C GLN A 102 -21.09 -2.25 -11.83
N ASP A 103 -21.24 -3.57 -11.80
CA ASP A 103 -22.14 -4.28 -10.89
C ASP A 103 -21.44 -4.72 -9.59
N MET A 104 -20.12 -4.49 -9.48
CA MET A 104 -19.32 -4.83 -8.30
C MET A 104 -19.40 -3.69 -7.27
N VAL A 105 -20.26 -3.86 -6.26
CA VAL A 105 -20.45 -2.90 -5.15
C VAL A 105 -19.82 -3.44 -3.86
N PRO A 106 -19.02 -2.64 -3.13
CA PRO A 106 -18.44 -3.05 -1.85
C PRO A 106 -19.47 -3.35 -0.77
N LEU A 107 -19.19 -4.32 0.09
CA LEU A 107 -19.99 -4.57 1.28
C LEU A 107 -19.85 -3.42 2.30
N PRO A 108 -20.85 -3.18 3.17
CA PRO A 108 -20.80 -2.11 4.16
C PRO A 108 -19.62 -2.29 5.13
N GLY A 109 -18.75 -1.28 5.21
CA GLY A 109 -17.58 -1.29 6.10
C GLY A 109 -17.91 -0.96 7.56
N VAL A 110 -16.91 -1.07 8.43
CA VAL A 110 -17.00 -0.51 9.79
C VAL A 110 -16.42 0.90 9.80
N TYR A 111 -17.16 1.84 10.37
CA TYR A 111 -16.78 3.25 10.42
C TYR A 111 -16.77 3.77 11.87
N GLU A 112 -15.58 4.19 12.32
CA GLU A 112 -15.38 4.89 13.59
C GLU A 112 -14.75 6.26 13.28
N PRO A 113 -15.49 7.38 13.45
CA PRO A 113 -15.03 8.71 13.10
C PRO A 113 -13.68 9.10 13.71
N ASP A 114 -13.41 8.68 14.95
CA ASP A 114 -12.20 9.06 15.69
C ASP A 114 -10.92 8.44 15.12
N PHE A 115 -11.03 7.35 14.35
CA PHE A 115 -9.89 6.63 13.78
C PHE A 115 -9.54 7.08 12.35
N ILE A 116 -10.38 7.91 11.74
CA ILE A 116 -10.26 8.34 10.35
C ILE A 116 -10.18 9.87 10.30
N ALA A 117 -9.49 10.41 9.31
CA ALA A 117 -9.46 11.86 9.10
C ALA A 117 -10.89 12.41 8.92
N ALA A 118 -11.25 13.46 9.66
CA ALA A 118 -12.59 14.04 9.66
C ALA A 118 -13.07 14.53 8.26
N ASN A 119 -12.16 14.76 7.31
CA ASN A 119 -12.49 15.11 5.93
C ASN A 119 -13.10 13.94 5.12
N GLN A 120 -13.10 12.72 5.66
CA GLN A 120 -13.68 11.56 5.00
C GLN A 120 -15.20 11.45 5.23
N GLY A 121 -15.80 12.23 6.14
CA GLY A 121 -17.21 12.10 6.50
C GLY A 121 -18.18 12.18 5.31
N VAL A 122 -17.87 13.00 4.30
CA VAL A 122 -18.70 13.16 3.09
C VAL A 122 -18.73 11.89 2.22
N ARG A 123 -17.73 11.00 2.35
CA ARG A 123 -17.63 9.74 1.61
C ARG A 123 -18.41 8.60 2.27
N VAL A 124 -18.83 8.78 3.52
CA VAL A 124 -19.40 7.69 4.32
C VAL A 124 -20.89 7.56 4.05
N ASP A 125 -21.26 6.59 3.24
CA ASP A 125 -22.65 6.22 2.93
C ASP A 125 -22.92 4.71 3.07
N ASN A 126 -21.88 3.90 3.29
CA ASN A 126 -21.96 2.42 3.28
C ASN A 126 -21.28 1.79 4.50
N TYR A 127 -21.94 1.83 5.66
CA TYR A 127 -21.37 1.26 6.90
C TYR A 127 -22.38 0.47 7.72
N ILE A 128 -21.86 -0.45 8.52
CA ILE A 128 -22.64 -1.27 9.45
C ILE A 128 -23.09 -0.39 10.62
N LYS A 129 -24.40 -0.25 10.81
CA LYS A 129 -25.00 0.49 11.93
C LYS A 129 -25.01 -0.38 13.18
N GLY A 130 -24.26 0.00 14.22
CA GLY A 130 -24.22 -0.71 15.51
C GLY A 130 -23.88 0.23 16.67
N THR A 131 -24.31 -0.10 17.88
CA THR A 131 -24.20 0.76 19.08
C THR A 131 -23.04 0.39 20.03
N ASN A 132 -22.35 -0.74 19.83
CA ASN A 132 -21.34 -1.28 20.76
C ASN A 132 -19.92 -1.34 20.16
N TRP A 133 -19.52 -0.39 19.31
CA TRP A 133 -18.20 -0.45 18.66
C TRP A 133 -17.03 0.03 19.53
N SER A 134 -17.32 0.72 20.64
CA SER A 134 -16.33 1.27 21.57
C SER A 134 -15.40 0.24 22.21
N SER A 135 -15.73 -1.05 22.17
CA SER A 135 -14.87 -2.14 22.68
C SER A 135 -13.88 -2.69 21.64
N TRP A 136 -14.10 -2.46 20.34
CA TRP A 136 -13.27 -3.03 19.26
C TRP A 136 -12.12 -2.09 18.83
N SER A 137 -12.28 -0.80 19.10
CA SER A 137 -11.39 0.29 18.67
C SER A 137 -9.97 0.22 19.22
N SER A 138 -9.70 -0.63 20.22
CA SER A 138 -8.35 -0.84 20.77
C SER A 138 -7.55 -1.94 20.04
N SER A 139 -8.15 -2.66 19.09
CA SER A 139 -7.52 -3.78 18.38
C SER A 139 -6.62 -3.31 17.23
N LYS A 140 -5.60 -2.49 17.55
CA LYS A 140 -4.34 -2.54 16.77
C LYS A 140 -3.67 -3.89 17.08
N ARG A 141 -2.63 -4.29 16.33
CA ARG A 141 -1.77 -5.45 16.64
C ARG A 141 -1.10 -5.27 18.02
N THR A 142 -1.91 -5.41 19.05
CA THR A 142 -1.53 -5.47 20.45
C THR A 142 -1.09 -6.90 20.71
N SER A 143 -0.36 -7.14 21.79
CA SER A 143 0.05 -8.50 22.17
C SER A 143 -1.15 -9.46 22.16
N GLY A 144 -2.34 -9.00 22.56
CA GLY A 144 -3.57 -9.78 22.52
C GLY A 144 -4.05 -10.22 21.13
N THR A 145 -3.88 -9.41 20.08
CA THR A 145 -4.25 -9.84 18.70
C THR A 145 -3.29 -10.92 18.20
N ILE A 146 -2.01 -10.83 18.57
CA ILE A 146 -0.99 -11.83 18.19
C ILE A 146 -1.23 -13.13 18.95
N GLU A 147 -1.45 -13.05 20.26
CA GLU A 147 -1.78 -14.19 21.11
C GLU A 147 -3.02 -14.91 20.59
N PHE A 148 -4.10 -14.17 20.28
CA PHE A 148 -5.30 -14.75 19.70
C PHE A 148 -5.05 -15.42 18.34
N ALA A 149 -4.23 -14.82 17.47
CA ALA A 149 -3.90 -15.43 16.19
C ALA A 149 -3.12 -16.75 16.36
N VAL A 150 -2.22 -16.81 17.35
CA VAL A 150 -1.48 -18.02 17.72
C VAL A 150 -2.44 -19.08 18.28
N GLU A 151 -3.32 -18.70 19.20
CA GLU A 151 -4.33 -19.59 19.78
C GLU A 151 -5.26 -20.20 18.71
N GLN A 152 -5.66 -19.40 17.71
CA GLN A 152 -6.51 -19.84 16.61
C GLN A 152 -5.73 -20.50 15.46
N ASN A 153 -4.41 -20.59 15.55
CA ASN A 153 -3.52 -21.11 14.50
C ASN A 153 -3.76 -20.43 13.13
N VAL A 154 -3.87 -19.10 13.13
CA VAL A 154 -4.08 -18.28 11.92
C VAL A 154 -2.89 -17.36 11.67
N LEU A 155 -2.57 -17.16 10.39
CA LEU A 155 -1.49 -16.29 9.97
C LEU A 155 -1.93 -14.82 9.96
N ILE A 156 -1.07 -13.94 10.47
CA ILE A 156 -1.21 -12.48 10.38
C ILE A 156 0.05 -11.88 9.74
N GLY A 157 -0.10 -10.88 8.87
CA GLY A 157 1.00 -10.24 8.15
C GLY A 157 0.78 -8.75 7.89
N GLY A 158 1.85 -7.97 7.68
CA GLY A 158 1.84 -6.50 7.48
C GLY A 158 3.09 -5.85 8.09
N ASP A 159 3.13 -4.58 8.51
CA ASP A 159 2.09 -3.55 8.74
C ASP A 159 1.77 -2.60 7.57
N GLU A 160 2.69 -2.46 6.62
CA GLU A 160 2.57 -1.48 5.53
C GLU A 160 3.25 -1.96 4.25
N PHE A 161 2.68 -1.59 3.10
CA PHE A 161 3.29 -1.88 1.81
C PHE A 161 4.56 -1.05 1.61
N LYS A 162 5.68 -1.73 1.38
CA LYS A 162 6.93 -1.08 0.98
C LYS A 162 6.97 -0.93 -0.53
N THR A 163 6.58 0.26 -1.02
CA THR A 163 6.56 0.58 -2.45
C THR A 163 7.55 1.71 -2.79
N GLY A 164 7.93 1.80 -4.06
CA GLY A 164 8.68 2.92 -4.65
C GLY A 164 9.89 3.38 -3.83
N GLN A 165 9.75 4.56 -3.20
CA GLN A 165 10.85 5.23 -2.49
C GLN A 165 11.40 4.41 -1.33
N THR A 166 10.54 3.83 -0.47
CA THR A 166 11.01 3.10 0.71
C THR A 166 11.74 1.81 0.33
N LYS A 167 11.29 1.15 -0.74
CA LYS A 167 11.98 -0.03 -1.30
C LYS A 167 13.37 0.34 -1.84
N MET A 168 13.46 1.43 -2.63
CA MET A 168 14.74 1.89 -3.17
C MET A 168 15.71 2.35 -2.07
N LYS A 169 15.19 3.06 -1.06
CA LYS A 169 15.96 3.54 0.10
C LYS A 169 16.64 2.37 0.81
N TYR A 170 15.91 1.29 1.05
CA TYR A 170 16.46 0.09 1.70
C TYR A 170 17.65 -0.48 0.91
N VAL A 171 17.45 -0.75 -0.39
CA VAL A 171 18.49 -1.33 -1.24
C VAL A 171 19.72 -0.42 -1.33
N LEU A 172 19.52 0.89 -1.45
CA LEU A 172 20.62 1.83 -1.56
C LEU A 172 21.43 1.95 -0.27
N VAL A 173 20.76 2.00 0.88
CA VAL A 173 21.45 2.09 2.18
C VAL A 173 22.21 0.80 2.48
N ASP A 174 21.61 -0.35 2.18
CA ASP A 174 22.27 -1.66 2.30
C ASP A 174 23.57 -1.70 1.53
N PHE A 175 23.50 -1.31 0.25
CA PHE A 175 24.64 -1.25 -0.65
C PHE A 175 25.74 -0.33 -0.13
N LEU A 176 25.40 0.89 0.29
CA LEU A 176 26.38 1.85 0.80
C LEU A 176 27.08 1.34 2.07
N VAL A 177 26.32 0.79 3.03
CA VAL A 177 26.87 0.27 4.28
C VAL A 177 27.74 -0.97 4.02
N CYS A 178 27.34 -1.85 3.10
CA CYS A 178 28.14 -3.02 2.70
C CYS A 178 29.44 -2.62 2.01
N ASP A 179 29.45 -1.53 1.25
CA ASP A 179 30.64 -0.96 0.60
C ASP A 179 31.54 -0.15 1.56
N GLY A 180 31.21 -0.12 2.86
CA GLY A 180 31.98 0.62 3.87
C GLY A 180 31.77 2.13 3.82
N ILE A 181 30.76 2.60 3.08
CA ILE A 181 30.35 4.00 3.04
C ILE A 181 29.39 4.24 4.20
N LYS A 182 29.62 5.30 4.97
CA LYS A 182 28.77 5.69 6.10
C LYS A 182 27.77 6.78 5.70
N PRO A 183 26.50 6.45 5.41
CA PRO A 183 25.44 7.43 5.37
C PRO A 183 25.37 8.19 6.71
N THR A 184 25.38 9.53 6.65
CA THR A 184 25.23 10.40 7.82
C THR A 184 23.86 11.07 7.88
N SER A 185 23.20 11.27 6.73
CA SER A 185 21.85 11.84 6.68
C SER A 185 21.05 11.32 5.50
N ILE A 186 19.75 11.09 5.73
CA ILE A 186 18.76 10.76 4.70
C ILE A 186 17.55 11.68 4.85
N VAL A 187 17.25 12.43 3.79
CA VAL A 187 16.06 13.29 3.74
C VAL A 187 15.17 12.85 2.59
N SER A 188 13.95 12.41 2.91
CA SER A 188 12.99 11.84 1.97
C SER A 188 11.76 12.74 1.87
N TYR A 189 11.53 13.35 0.70
CA TYR A 189 10.36 14.19 0.44
C TYR A 189 9.39 13.48 -0.51
N ASN A 190 8.10 13.52 -0.17
CA ASN A 190 7.02 12.96 -0.96
C ASN A 190 5.87 13.96 -1.10
N HIS A 191 5.32 14.04 -2.31
CA HIS A 191 4.14 14.83 -2.63
C HIS A 191 3.08 13.96 -3.30
N LEU A 192 1.87 13.91 -2.74
CA LEU A 192 0.77 13.08 -3.26
C LEU A 192 -0.51 13.90 -3.43
N GLY A 193 -1.28 13.61 -4.49
CA GLY A 193 -2.54 14.27 -4.84
C GLY A 193 -3.76 13.35 -4.87
N ASN A 194 -3.65 12.13 -4.36
CA ASN A 194 -4.77 11.18 -4.28
C ASN A 194 -5.42 11.18 -2.88
N ASN A 195 -6.47 10.37 -2.69
CA ASN A 195 -7.14 10.27 -1.39
C ASN A 195 -6.19 9.78 -0.26
N ASN A 196 -5.11 9.05 -0.59
CA ASN A 196 -4.10 8.69 0.40
C ASN A 196 -3.40 9.94 0.95
N GLY A 197 -2.97 10.86 0.07
CA GLY A 197 -2.46 12.17 0.47
C GLY A 197 -3.48 12.96 1.30
N MET A 198 -4.75 12.99 0.89
CA MET A 198 -5.80 13.74 1.59
C MET A 198 -6.09 13.22 3.01
N LYS A 199 -5.97 11.90 3.23
CA LYS A 199 -6.04 11.32 4.59
C LYS A 199 -4.87 11.77 5.47
N LEU A 200 -3.70 12.00 4.88
CA LEU A 200 -2.48 12.44 5.57
C LEU A 200 -2.42 13.96 5.77
N GLY A 201 -3.13 14.75 4.94
CA GLY A 201 -2.95 16.20 4.79
C GLY A 201 -3.36 17.10 5.96
N ARG A 202 -4.18 16.67 6.94
CA ARG A 202 -4.59 17.52 8.07
C ARG A 202 -3.43 17.96 8.99
N HIS A 203 -2.27 17.32 8.89
CA HIS A 203 -1.13 17.55 9.78
C HIS A 203 0.12 18.11 9.07
N CYS A 204 0.02 18.51 7.80
CA CYS A 204 1.18 18.90 6.98
C CYS A 204 1.46 20.41 6.92
N CYS A 205 0.64 21.27 7.56
CA CYS A 205 1.02 22.67 7.73
C CYS A 205 2.00 22.77 8.91
N VAL A 206 3.25 23.18 8.64
CA VAL A 206 4.35 23.24 9.63
C VAL A 206 3.98 24.05 10.88
N ILE A 207 3.12 25.07 10.72
CA ILE A 207 2.64 25.92 11.81
C ILE A 207 1.55 25.21 12.66
N VAL A 208 0.73 24.37 12.04
CA VAL A 208 -0.35 23.63 12.72
C VAL A 208 0.18 22.32 13.33
N PHE A 209 1.26 21.74 12.79
CA PHE A 209 1.85 20.48 13.26
C PHE A 209 2.46 20.59 14.67
N PHE A 210 3.27 21.63 14.94
CA PHE A 210 3.82 21.87 16.28
C PHE A 210 2.74 22.14 17.33
N MET A 211 1.67 22.83 16.93
CA MET A 211 0.54 23.13 17.82
C MET A 211 -0.31 21.87 18.11
N LEU A 212 -0.55 21.01 17.13
CA LEU A 212 -1.31 19.77 17.31
C LEU A 212 -0.52 18.66 18.02
N GLN A 213 0.82 18.68 17.94
CA GLN A 213 1.68 17.77 18.70
C GLN A 213 1.63 18.09 20.21
N PHE A 214 1.58 19.38 20.56
CA PHE A 214 1.34 19.83 21.94
C PHE A 214 -0.07 19.51 22.46
N LEU A 215 -1.04 19.33 21.55
CA LEU A 215 -2.45 19.05 21.86
C LEU A 215 -2.85 17.56 21.67
N GLY A 216 -1.93 16.67 21.29
CA GLY A 216 -2.22 15.24 21.10
C GLY A 216 -3.09 14.89 19.88
N LEU A 217 -3.22 15.81 18.91
CA LEU A 217 -4.16 15.70 17.79
C LEU A 217 -3.52 15.22 16.48
N VAL A 218 -2.38 14.52 16.51
CA VAL A 218 -1.77 13.94 15.31
C VAL A 218 -2.51 12.65 14.93
N SER A 219 -2.99 12.54 13.69
CA SER A 219 -3.65 11.31 13.24
C SER A 219 -2.72 10.10 13.43
N PRO A 220 -3.20 9.00 14.05
CA PRO A 220 -2.41 7.78 14.25
C PRO A 220 -1.81 7.25 12.94
N LYS A 221 -2.52 7.42 11.81
CA LYS A 221 -2.09 6.86 10.52
C LYS A 221 -0.83 7.53 9.95
N LEU A 222 -0.64 8.83 10.19
CA LEU A 222 0.53 9.57 9.68
C LEU A 222 1.77 9.39 10.58
N SER A 223 1.57 9.23 11.89
CA SER A 223 2.66 8.85 12.79
C SER A 223 3.12 7.42 12.52
N ASP A 224 2.18 6.49 12.31
CA ASP A 224 2.47 5.09 11.94
C ASP A 224 3.25 5.00 10.62
N LEU A 225 2.82 5.70 9.55
CA LEU A 225 3.53 5.73 8.25
C LEU A 225 4.93 6.37 8.34
N ARG A 226 5.08 7.50 9.04
CA ARG A 226 6.41 8.13 9.20
C ARG A 226 7.38 7.25 9.99
N ARG A 227 6.90 6.61 11.06
CA ARG A 227 7.70 5.65 11.84
C ARG A 227 8.08 4.43 10.99
N SER A 228 7.16 3.96 10.18
CA SER A 228 7.40 2.90 9.20
C SER A 228 8.46 3.28 8.16
N GLU A 229 8.50 4.53 7.67
CA GLU A 229 9.51 5.00 6.71
C GLU A 229 10.88 5.31 7.33
N SER A 230 10.94 5.65 8.62
CA SER A 230 12.18 5.93 9.37
C SER A 230 12.87 4.67 9.86
N ASN A 231 12.09 3.70 10.36
CA ASN A 231 12.66 2.50 10.98
C ASN A 231 13.27 1.51 9.98
N VAL A 232 13.12 1.72 8.67
CA VAL A 232 13.59 0.76 7.64
C VAL A 232 15.12 0.66 7.52
N VAL A 233 15.88 1.60 8.09
CA VAL A 233 17.34 1.65 7.98
C VAL A 233 18.05 1.40 9.30
N GLU A 234 17.32 1.31 10.41
CA GLU A 234 17.91 1.16 11.75
C GLU A 234 18.68 -0.16 11.87
N ASP A 235 18.15 -1.25 11.30
CA ASP A 235 18.79 -2.55 11.33
C ASP A 235 20.16 -2.51 10.63
N MET A 236 20.28 -1.86 9.46
CA MET A 236 21.54 -1.72 8.71
C MET A 236 22.58 -0.87 9.44
N VAL A 237 22.13 0.15 10.17
CA VAL A 237 23.00 0.96 11.02
C VAL A 237 23.53 0.12 12.18
N SER A 238 22.67 -0.72 12.77
CA SER A 238 23.02 -1.56 13.93
C SER A 238 23.97 -2.73 13.59
N THR A 239 23.98 -3.21 12.35
CA THR A 239 24.80 -4.35 11.93
C THR A 239 26.26 -3.99 11.69
N ASN A 240 26.59 -2.72 11.46
CA ASN A 240 27.96 -2.28 11.15
C ASN A 240 28.55 -1.38 12.25
N SER A 241 29.09 -2.01 13.29
CA SER A 241 29.73 -1.32 14.43
C SER A 241 31.08 -0.66 14.09
N ILE A 242 31.61 -0.89 12.89
CA ILE A 242 32.83 -0.21 12.40
C ILE A 242 32.46 1.19 11.91
N LEU A 243 31.36 1.30 11.17
CA LEU A 243 30.87 2.57 10.66
C LEU A 243 30.12 3.36 11.73
N TYR A 244 29.30 2.72 12.56
CA TYR A 244 28.47 3.37 13.57
C TYR A 244 28.90 2.99 14.98
N GLY A 245 29.24 3.99 15.79
CA GLY A 245 29.61 3.78 17.19
C GLY A 245 28.41 3.40 18.07
N PRO A 246 28.65 2.95 19.33
CA PRO A 246 27.56 2.64 20.26
C PRO A 246 26.64 3.85 20.49
N GLY A 247 25.35 3.70 20.15
CA GLY A 247 24.35 4.75 20.27
C GLY A 247 24.42 5.83 19.18
N GLU A 248 25.24 5.64 18.14
CA GLU A 248 25.23 6.51 16.97
C GLU A 248 24.06 6.17 16.05
N HIS A 249 23.36 7.20 15.58
CA HIS A 249 22.18 7.07 14.74
C HIS A 249 22.33 7.87 13.45
N LEU A 250 21.66 7.39 12.41
CA LEU A 250 21.54 8.08 11.13
C LEU A 250 20.48 9.18 11.22
N ASP A 251 20.83 10.41 10.84
CA ASP A 251 19.85 11.49 10.77
C ASP A 251 18.86 11.22 9.65
N HIS A 252 17.61 10.86 10.01
CA HIS A 252 16.58 10.51 9.04
C HIS A 252 15.35 11.40 9.17
N VAL A 253 14.93 12.01 8.06
CA VAL A 253 13.74 12.84 8.00
C VAL A 253 12.87 12.45 6.81
N GLY A 254 11.65 12.00 7.10
CA GLY A 254 10.59 11.75 6.12
C GLY A 254 9.54 12.87 6.13
N VAL A 255 9.31 13.49 4.98
CA VAL A 255 8.31 14.56 4.79
C VAL A 255 7.33 14.13 3.71
N ILE A 256 6.05 14.04 4.08
CA ILE A 256 4.96 13.81 3.14
C ILE A 256 4.09 15.07 3.15
N LYS A 257 3.79 15.61 1.97
CA LYS A 257 2.89 16.77 1.80
C LYS A 257 1.84 16.50 0.74
N VAL A 258 0.66 17.08 0.93
CA VAL A 258 -0.38 17.10 -0.11
C VAL A 258 -0.04 18.20 -1.11
N CYS A 259 0.01 17.84 -2.40
CA CYS A 259 0.21 18.81 -3.47
C CYS A 259 -1.10 18.98 -4.25
N PHE A 260 -1.70 20.17 -4.15
CA PHE A 260 -2.99 20.45 -4.75
C PHE A 260 -2.96 20.52 -6.29
N ILE A 261 -1.79 20.77 -6.89
CA ILE A 261 -1.63 20.71 -8.35
C ILE A 261 -1.75 19.27 -8.85
N LEU A 262 -1.29 18.30 -8.06
CA LEU A 262 -1.56 16.87 -8.30
C LEU A 262 -3.02 16.48 -7.97
N LEU A 263 -3.78 17.36 -7.28
CA LEU A 263 -5.23 17.24 -7.07
C LEU A 263 -6.06 17.96 -8.13
N ALA A 264 -5.47 18.80 -8.99
CA ALA A 264 -6.20 19.80 -9.77
C ALA A 264 -7.30 19.23 -10.66
N ASP A 265 -7.27 17.93 -10.94
CA ASP A 265 -8.34 17.29 -11.67
C ASP A 265 -9.35 16.52 -10.77
N TYR A 266 -9.04 16.16 -9.51
CA TYR A 266 -9.84 15.24 -8.65
C TYR A 266 -11.21 15.82 -8.19
N PHE A 267 -11.38 17.14 -8.24
CA PHE A 267 -12.59 17.87 -7.81
C PHE A 267 -13.39 18.51 -8.97
N ARG A 268 -13.07 18.19 -10.23
CA ARG A 268 -13.96 18.48 -11.37
C ARG A 268 -14.91 17.33 -11.62
#